data_AF-A0A382XKK3-F1
#
_entry.id   AF-A0A382XKK3-F1
#
_cell.length_a   1.000
_cell.length_b   1.000
_cell.length_c   1.000
_cell.angle_alpha   90.00
_cell.angle_beta   90.00
_cell.angle_gamma   90.00
#
_symmetry.space_group_name_H-M   'P 1'
#
loop_
_entity.id
_entity.type
_entity.pdbx_description
1 polymer ?
#
loop_
_entity_poly.entity_id
_entity_poly.type
_entity_poly.pdbx_seq_one_letter_code
_entity_poly.pdbx_strand_id
1 'polypeptide(L)' 'RQLAFIVVLCGTSDDPQNIQKQAAELTAAGVVVVPSNLQGISIAAALSVGELEMIRGGSQ' A
#
# COMPACT_ATOMS: atom_id res chain seq x y z
N ARG A 1 4.55 14.37 13.62
CA ARG A 1 4.98 14.07 12.23
C ARG A 1 4.82 12.57 12.05
N GLN A 2 3.96 12.11 11.13
CA GLN A 2 3.73 10.69 10.88
C GLN A 2 4.37 10.32 9.53
N LEU A 3 5.01 9.15 9.44
CA LEU A 3 5.62 8.63 8.21
C LEU A 3 4.73 7.51 7.68
N ALA A 4 4.35 7.59 6.41
CA ALA A 4 3.58 6.56 5.74
C ALA A 4 4.50 5.65 4.92
N PHE A 5 4.26 4.34 5.00
CA PHE A 5 4.93 3.34 4.17
C PHE A 5 3.91 2.73 3.21
N ILE A 6 4.17 2.87 1.90
CA ILE A 6 3.34 2.33 0.83
C ILE A 6 4.23 1.41 0.00
N VAL A 7 3.78 0.18 -0.24
CA VAL A 7 4.56 -0.83 -0.96
C VAL A 7 3.73 -1.42 -2.09
N VAL A 8 4.37 -1.58 -3.25
CA VAL A 8 3.88 -2.40 -4.35
C VAL A 8 4.75 -3.65 -4.38
N LEU A 9 4.12 -4.82 -4.30
CA LEU A 9 4.83 -6.09 -4.41
C LEU A 9 4.79 -6.57 -5.86
N CYS A 10 5.94 -7.06 -6.33
CA CYS A 10 6.08 -7.71 -7.62
C CYS A 10 6.75 -9.06 -7.40
N GLY A 11 6.22 -10.10 -8.04
CA GLY A 11 6.63 -11.48 -7.84
C GLY A 11 5.44 -12.42 -7.99
N THR A 12 5.69 -13.70 -7.87
CA THR A 12 4.67 -14.75 -7.94
C THR A 12 4.70 -15.61 -6.68
N SER A 13 3.80 -16.61 -6.61
CA SER A 13 3.85 -17.64 -5.57
C SER A 13 5.08 -18.54 -5.66
N ASP A 14 5.73 -18.59 -6.83
CA ASP A 14 6.86 -19.48 -7.10
C ASP A 14 8.20 -18.87 -6.69
N ASP A 15 8.22 -17.56 -6.44
CA ASP A 15 9.40 -16.90 -5.92
C ASP A 15 9.73 -17.43 -4.51
N PRO A 16 11.01 -17.69 -4.17
CA PRO A 16 11.40 -18.24 -2.87
C PRO A 16 10.90 -17.46 -1.67
N GLN A 17 10.62 -16.17 -1.85
CA GLN A 17 10.20 -15.28 -0.77
C GLN A 17 8.69 -15.31 -0.52
N ASN A 18 7.91 -15.95 -1.41
CA ASN A 18 6.45 -16.08 -1.36
C ASN A 18 5.70 -14.75 -1.21
N ILE A 19 5.11 -14.27 -2.32
CA ILE A 19 4.47 -12.95 -2.37
C ILE A 19 3.32 -12.79 -1.36
N GLN A 20 2.56 -13.84 -1.08
CA GLN A 20 1.44 -13.80 -0.12
C GLN A 20 1.94 -13.63 1.31
N LYS A 21 3.00 -14.34 1.68
CA LYS A 21 3.65 -14.20 2.99
C LYS A 21 4.19 -12.79 3.20
N GLN A 22 4.89 -12.24 2.20
CA GLN A 22 5.41 -10.87 2.28
C GLN A 22 4.29 -9.84 2.42
N ALA A 23 3.21 -9.97 1.65
CA ALA A 23 2.06 -9.06 1.76
C ALA A 23 1.44 -9.09 3.17
N ALA A 24 1.30 -10.28 3.74
CA ALA A 24 0.76 -10.47 5.09
C ALA A 24 1.66 -9.84 6.17
N GLU A 25 2.97 -10.08 6.11
CA GLU A 25 3.94 -9.53 7.07
C GLU A 25 4.01 -8.01 7.00
N LEU A 26 4.05 -7.43 5.80
CA LEU A 26 4.05 -5.97 5.60
C LEU A 26 2.76 -5.33 6.09
N THR A 27 1.60 -5.93 5.77
CA THR A 27 0.30 -5.44 6.23
C THR A 27 0.20 -5.50 7.76
N ALA A 28 0.67 -6.58 8.38
CA ALA A 28 0.72 -6.72 9.84
C ALA A 28 1.62 -5.66 10.52
N ALA A 29 2.67 -5.21 9.83
CA ALA A 29 3.53 -4.11 10.28
C ALA A 29 2.93 -2.70 10.06
N GLY A 30 1.72 -2.60 9.49
CA GLY A 30 1.04 -1.33 9.24
C GLY A 30 1.41 -0.67 7.90
N VAL A 31 2.06 -1.39 6.99
CA VAL A 31 2.37 -0.91 5.64
C VAL A 31 1.13 -1.00 4.76
N VAL A 32 0.89 0.02 3.95
CA VAL A 32 -0.17 0.01 2.93
C VAL A 32 0.35 -0.72 1.68
N VAL A 33 0.02 -2.01 1.57
CA VAL A 33 0.36 -2.81 0.39
C VAL A 33 -0.72 -2.62 -0.69
N VAL A 34 -0.31 -2.31 -1.92
CA VAL A 34 -1.22 -2.04 -3.04
C VAL A 34 -0.86 -2.84 -4.29
N PRO A 35 -1.83 -3.16 -5.16
CA PRO A 35 -1.64 -3.99 -6.35
C PRO A 35 -0.89 -3.32 -7.51
N SER A 36 -0.66 -2.00 -7.49
CA SER A 36 -0.01 -1.31 -8.62
C SER A 36 0.74 -0.04 -8.24
N ASN A 37 1.75 0.30 -9.05
CA ASN A 37 2.50 1.55 -8.96
C ASN A 37 1.59 2.78 -9.04
N LEU A 38 0.60 2.76 -9.96
CA LEU A 38 -0.34 3.85 -10.11
C LEU A 38 -1.10 4.11 -8.80
N GLN A 39 -1.64 3.07 -8.18
CA GLN A 39 -2.36 3.21 -6.92
C GLN A 39 -1.45 3.68 -5.78
N GLY A 40 -0.22 3.16 -5.71
CA GLY A 40 0.75 3.57 -4.69
C GLY A 40 1.10 5.06 -4.78
N ILE A 41 1.34 5.56 -6.00
CA ILE A 41 1.63 6.97 -6.25
C ILE A 41 0.41 7.85 -5.94
N SER A 42 -0.80 7.45 -6.34
CA SER A 42 -2.02 8.21 -6.04
C SER A 42 -2.24 8.40 -4.54
N ILE A 43 -2.02 7.34 -3.74
CA ILE A 43 -2.12 7.43 -2.27
C ILE A 43 -1.00 8.31 -1.70
N ALA A 44 0.24 8.14 -2.17
CA ALA A 44 1.36 8.95 -1.71
C ALA A 44 1.16 10.45 -1.99
N ALA A 45 0.62 10.79 -3.16
CA ALA A 45 0.28 12.16 -3.53
C ALA A 45 -0.80 12.74 -2.60
N ALA A 46 -1.90 12.01 -2.38
CA ALA A 46 -2.98 12.43 -1.48
C ALA A 46 -2.49 12.68 -0.04
N LEU A 47 -1.64 11.79 0.48
CA LEU A 47 -1.02 11.95 1.81
C LEU A 47 -0.10 13.17 1.88
N SER A 48 0.61 13.48 0.79
CA SER A 48 1.56 14.60 0.74
C SER A 48 0.86 15.96 0.73
N VAL A 49 -0.35 16.04 0.16
CA VAL A 49 -1.16 17.26 0.13
C VAL A 49 -2.12 17.40 1.33
N GLY A 50 -2.20 16.38 2.19
CA GLY A 50 -3.06 16.37 3.38
C GLY A 50 -4.51 15.95 3.11
N GLU A 51 -4.82 15.38 1.95
CA GLU A 51 -6.16 14.91 1.58
C GLU A 51 -6.39 13.46 2.05
N LEU A 52 -6.52 13.26 3.36
CA LEU A 52 -6.90 11.96 3.93
C LEU A 52 -8.42 11.77 4.01
N GLU A 53 -9.20 12.85 3.97
CA GLU A 53 -10.67 12.83 4.09
C GLU A 53 -11.35 12.21 2.86
N MET A 54 -10.75 12.29 1.67
CA MET A 54 -11.37 11.83 0.41
C MET A 54 -11.25 10.32 0.15
N ILE A 55 -10.28 9.63 0.77
CA ILE A 55 -10.05 8.18 0.51
C ILE A 55 -11.02 7.29 1.30
N ARG A 56 -11.59 7.80 2.41
CA ARG A 56 -12.55 7.06 3.24
C ARG A 56 -14.00 7.12 2.73
N GLY A 57 -14.30 7.96 1.75
CA GLY A 57 -15.66 8.22 1.26
C GLY A 57 -16.12 7.42 0.04
N GLY A 58 -15.30 6.53 -0.51
CA GLY A 58 -15.59 5.75 -1.73
C GLY A 58 -16.39 4.47 -1.51
N SER A 59 -17.33 4.45 -0.57
CA SER A 59 -18.25 3.34 -0.36
C SER A 59 -19.65 3.90 -0.08
N GLN A 60 -20.38 4.19 -1.15
CA GLN A 60 -21.84 4.18 -1.18
C GLN A 60 -22.28 3.27 -2.32
#